data_AF-A0A3B9HNB9-F1
#
_entry.id   AF-A0A3B9HNB9-F1
#
_cell.length_a   1.000
_cell.length_b   1.000
_cell.length_c   1.000
_cell.angle_alpha   90.00
_cell.angle_beta   90.00
_cell.angle_gamma   90.00
#
_symmetry.space_group_name_H-M   'P 1'
#
loop_
_entity.id
_entity.type
_entity.pdbx_description
1 polymer ?
#
loop_
_entity_poly.entity_id
_entity_poly.type
_entity_poly.pdbx_seq_one_letter_code
_entity_poly.pdbx_strand_id
1 'polypeptide(L)'
;MKKALLLLLVASGSVAMAQITALSEDFEGGVLPDLWWQETAATDGGWLVGDADFQSSSAWPVEEHTVMIATNDDACNCNKLDDLLSTPSLSLVGMTSPYLVFDYYFGEFTYSGATE
;
A
#
# COMPACT_ATOMS: atom_id res chain seq x y z
N MET A 1 -29.44 60.93 -4.20
CA MET A 1 -29.93 59.56 -4.46
C MET A 1 -28.88 58.58 -3.95
N LYS A 2 -29.08 57.98 -2.76
CA LYS A 2 -28.14 57.02 -2.18
C LYS A 2 -28.45 55.63 -2.74
N LYS A 3 -27.63 55.12 -3.66
CA LYS A 3 -27.73 53.73 -4.13
C LYS A 3 -26.91 52.86 -3.18
N ALA A 4 -27.56 52.25 -2.20
CA ALA A 4 -26.94 51.21 -1.40
C ALA A 4 -26.97 49.91 -2.23
N LEU A 5 -25.81 49.48 -2.71
CA LEU A 5 -25.66 48.22 -3.44
C LEU A 5 -25.41 47.12 -2.40
N LEU A 6 -26.41 46.27 -2.16
CA LEU A 6 -26.29 45.10 -1.28
C LEU A 6 -25.74 43.95 -2.13
N LEU A 7 -24.46 43.57 -1.93
CA LEU A 7 -23.94 42.31 -2.45
C LEU A 7 -24.40 41.18 -1.52
N LEU A 8 -25.31 40.32 -1.98
CA LEU A 8 -25.50 39.00 -1.39
C LEU A 8 -24.33 38.11 -1.80
N LEU A 9 -23.43 37.82 -0.86
CA LEU A 9 -22.46 36.74 -1.01
C LEU A 9 -23.19 35.43 -0.69
N VAL A 10 -23.60 34.68 -1.72
CA VAL A 10 -24.07 33.31 -1.53
C VAL A 10 -22.85 32.43 -1.33
N ALA A 11 -22.49 32.17 -0.08
CA ALA A 11 -21.53 31.13 0.26
C ALA A 11 -22.19 29.77 0.03
N SER A 12 -22.07 29.22 -1.17
CA SER A 12 -22.36 27.82 -1.44
C SER A 12 -21.32 26.97 -0.70
N GLY A 13 -21.64 26.61 0.55
CA GLY A 13 -20.83 25.69 1.34
C GLY A 13 -20.85 24.32 0.69
N SER A 14 -19.73 23.91 0.11
CA SER A 14 -19.50 22.54 -0.32
C SER A 14 -19.51 21.66 0.94
N VAL A 15 -20.50 20.79 1.09
CA VAL A 15 -20.44 19.73 2.10
C VAL A 15 -19.37 18.74 1.61
N ALA A 16 -18.19 18.79 2.21
CA ALA A 16 -17.18 17.77 1.98
C ALA A 16 -17.68 16.47 2.60
N MET A 17 -17.93 15.46 1.77
CA MET A 17 -18.17 14.11 2.26
C MET A 17 -16.82 13.56 2.72
N ALA A 18 -16.56 13.58 4.02
CA ALA A 18 -15.37 12.92 4.57
C ALA A 18 -15.52 11.41 4.34
N GLN A 19 -14.56 10.82 3.62
CA GLN A 19 -14.45 9.38 3.52
C GLN A 19 -14.03 8.81 4.89
N ILE A 20 -14.66 7.70 5.29
CA ILE A 20 -14.22 6.95 6.47
C ILE A 20 -13.09 6.03 6.02
N THR A 21 -11.87 6.27 6.53
CA THR A 21 -10.71 5.42 6.29
C THR A 21 -10.58 4.38 7.41
N ALA A 22 -10.65 3.10 7.06
CA ALA A 22 -10.50 1.99 8.02
C ALA A 22 -9.04 1.78 8.45
N LEU A 23 -8.14 1.88 7.47
CA LEU A 23 -6.71 1.63 7.56
C LEU A 23 -6.02 2.46 6.47
N SER A 24 -4.85 3.02 6.80
CA SER A 24 -3.94 3.66 5.87
C SER A 24 -2.54 3.30 6.32
N GLU A 25 -1.75 2.74 5.42
CA GLU A 25 -0.38 2.31 5.68
C GLU A 25 0.46 2.62 4.44
N ASP A 26 1.63 3.23 4.65
CA ASP A 26 2.59 3.59 3.60
C ASP A 26 3.96 2.91 3.82
N PHE A 27 4.12 2.16 4.92
CA PHE A 27 5.32 1.46 5.34
C PHE A 27 6.52 2.33 5.71
N GLU A 28 6.39 3.66 5.71
CA GLU A 28 7.49 4.60 6.03
C GLU A 28 7.99 4.47 7.49
N GLY A 29 7.25 3.74 8.34
CA GLY A 29 7.71 3.31 9.65
C GLY A 29 8.91 2.34 9.62
N GLY A 30 9.24 1.75 8.46
CA GLY A 30 10.42 0.89 8.27
C GLY A 30 10.32 -0.50 8.89
N VAL A 31 9.14 -0.86 9.42
CA VAL A 31 8.86 -2.15 10.05
C VAL A 31 7.46 -2.61 9.67
N LEU A 32 7.21 -3.92 9.76
CA LEU A 32 5.85 -4.42 9.60
C LEU A 32 4.95 -3.80 10.68
N PRO A 33 3.78 -3.23 10.34
CA PRO A 33 2.98 -2.52 11.32
C PRO A 33 2.41 -3.47 12.38
N ASP A 34 2.19 -2.93 13.58
CA ASP A 34 1.67 -3.71 14.70
C ASP A 34 0.35 -4.40 14.36
N LEU A 35 0.17 -5.63 14.88
CA LEU A 35 -1.01 -6.48 14.69
C LEU A 35 -1.25 -6.98 13.26
N TRP A 36 -0.41 -6.60 12.30
CA TRP A 36 -0.35 -7.32 11.03
C TRP A 36 0.24 -8.70 11.28
N TRP A 37 -0.23 -9.66 10.51
CA TRP A 37 0.19 -11.04 10.61
C TRP A 37 0.61 -11.54 9.24
N GLN A 38 1.62 -12.41 9.22
CA GLN A 38 2.03 -13.08 8.00
C GLN A 38 2.24 -14.58 8.22
N GLU A 39 1.99 -15.34 7.16
CA GLU A 39 2.37 -16.73 6.98
C GLU A 39 3.40 -16.78 5.86
N THR A 40 4.34 -17.72 5.93
CA THR A 40 5.38 -17.88 4.92
C THR A 40 6.07 -19.23 5.07
N ALA A 41 6.40 -19.86 3.94
CA ALA A 41 7.35 -20.97 3.88
C ALA A 41 8.80 -20.51 3.68
N ALA A 42 9.03 -19.21 3.51
CA ALA A 42 10.32 -18.63 3.22
C ALA A 42 11.25 -18.64 4.43
N THR A 43 12.55 -18.75 4.18
CA THR A 43 13.57 -18.76 5.23
C THR A 43 14.03 -17.37 5.64
N ASP A 44 13.66 -16.34 4.88
CA ASP A 44 14.02 -14.94 5.13
C ASP A 44 12.96 -14.17 5.95
N GLY A 45 11.83 -14.81 6.26
CA GLY A 45 10.77 -14.22 7.06
C GLY A 45 9.57 -13.71 6.26
N GLY A 46 9.51 -13.95 4.95
CA GLY A 46 8.34 -13.69 4.11
C GLY A 46 8.31 -12.28 3.52
N TRP A 47 7.29 -11.51 3.87
CA TRP A 47 7.17 -10.09 3.51
C TRP A 47 8.09 -9.24 4.38
N LEU A 48 8.98 -8.50 3.73
CA LEU A 48 9.98 -7.66 4.38
C LEU A 48 9.73 -6.20 4.05
N VAL A 49 9.96 -5.30 5.01
CA VAL A 49 9.82 -3.85 4.85
C VAL A 49 11.21 -3.24 4.64
N GLY A 50 11.35 -2.38 3.64
CA GLY A 50 12.62 -1.77 3.26
C GLY A 50 12.50 -0.88 2.02
N ASP A 51 13.60 -0.20 1.67
CA ASP A 51 13.67 0.62 0.46
C ASP A 51 13.92 -0.21 -0.81
N ALA A 52 13.90 0.44 -1.97
CA ALA A 52 14.09 -0.24 -3.25
C ALA A 52 15.42 -1.01 -3.31
N ASP A 53 16.50 -0.46 -2.74
CA ASP A 53 17.82 -1.12 -2.70
C ASP A 53 17.78 -2.40 -1.86
N PHE A 54 17.08 -2.37 -0.71
CA PHE A 54 16.90 -3.54 0.15
C PHE A 54 16.04 -4.63 -0.49
N GLN A 55 15.00 -4.25 -1.23
CA GLN A 55 14.08 -5.21 -1.86
C GLN A 55 14.60 -5.79 -3.18
N SER A 56 15.56 -5.11 -3.82
CA SER A 56 16.09 -5.50 -5.13
C SER A 56 17.03 -6.70 -5.10
N SER A 57 17.16 -7.35 -6.24
CA SER A 57 18.21 -8.30 -6.55
C SER A 57 18.81 -8.03 -7.93
N SER A 58 19.85 -8.78 -8.31
CA SER A 58 20.50 -8.57 -9.62
C SER A 58 19.61 -8.94 -10.80
N ALA A 59 18.69 -9.90 -10.64
CA ALA A 59 17.77 -10.31 -11.70
C ALA A 59 16.40 -9.63 -11.59
N TRP A 60 16.05 -9.09 -10.43
CA TRP A 60 14.83 -8.32 -10.19
C TRP A 60 15.15 -6.96 -9.57
N PRO A 61 15.50 -5.95 -10.39
CA PRO A 61 15.72 -4.59 -9.91
C PRO A 61 14.38 -3.89 -9.65
N VAL A 62 14.19 -3.36 -8.43
CA VAL A 62 13.04 -2.53 -8.07
C VAL A 62 13.36 -1.08 -8.39
N GLU A 63 12.41 -0.36 -8.99
CA GLU A 63 12.58 1.08 -9.28
C GLU A 63 12.74 1.90 -8.00
N GLU A 64 13.47 3.02 -8.08
CA GLU A 64 13.73 3.89 -6.94
C GLU A 64 12.41 4.38 -6.32
N HIS A 65 12.20 4.01 -5.06
CA HIS A 65 11.06 4.38 -4.23
C HIS A 65 11.53 4.47 -2.77
N THR A 66 10.72 5.09 -1.90
CA THR A 66 10.98 5.21 -0.45
C THR A 66 10.81 3.85 0.23
N VAL A 67 10.08 3.73 1.34
CA VAL A 67 9.90 2.44 2.01
C VAL A 67 8.70 1.71 1.40
N MET A 68 8.84 0.40 1.22
CA MET A 68 7.77 -0.48 0.77
C MET A 68 7.86 -1.83 1.46
N ILE A 69 6.85 -2.66 1.25
CA ILE A 69 6.89 -4.07 1.60
C ILE A 69 6.95 -4.92 0.34
N ALA A 70 7.79 -5.95 0.33
CA ALA A 70 7.89 -6.88 -0.79
C ALA A 70 8.26 -8.29 -0.32
N THR A 71 8.07 -9.25 -1.22
CA THR A 71 8.69 -10.56 -1.15
C THR A 71 9.44 -10.82 -2.45
N ASN A 72 10.68 -11.28 -2.34
CA ASN A 72 11.59 -11.49 -3.47
C ASN A 72 12.31 -12.83 -3.29
N ASP A 73 11.98 -13.82 -4.12
CA ASP A 73 12.61 -15.14 -4.10
C ASP A 73 14.01 -15.14 -4.72
N ASP A 74 14.28 -14.28 -5.71
CA ASP A 74 15.58 -14.14 -6.38
C ASP A 74 16.69 -13.71 -5.40
N ALA A 75 16.40 -12.80 -4.46
CA ALA A 75 17.38 -12.33 -3.48
C ALA A 75 17.82 -13.41 -2.48
N CYS A 76 16.89 -14.24 -2.01
CA CYS A 76 17.17 -15.26 -1.00
C CYS A 76 17.41 -16.66 -1.58
N ASN A 77 17.02 -16.89 -2.85
CA ASN A 77 16.88 -18.21 -3.46
C ASN A 77 16.10 -19.19 -2.56
N CYS A 78 14.98 -18.71 -2.01
CA CYS A 78 14.19 -19.40 -1.00
C CYS A 78 12.74 -19.61 -1.46
N ASN A 79 12.03 -20.53 -0.81
CA ASN A 79 10.67 -20.87 -1.18
C ASN A 79 9.66 -19.84 -0.66
N LYS A 80 9.11 -19.00 -1.55
CA LYS A 80 8.10 -17.98 -1.21
C LYS A 80 6.65 -18.49 -1.23
N LEU A 81 6.43 -19.81 -1.19
CA LEU A 81 5.08 -20.36 -1.04
C LEU A 81 4.43 -19.85 0.25
N ASP A 82 3.13 -19.57 0.14
CA ASP A 82 2.29 -19.12 1.24
C ASP A 82 2.74 -17.81 1.90
N ASP A 83 3.46 -16.94 1.17
CA ASP A 83 3.75 -15.56 1.58
C ASP A 83 2.46 -14.73 1.63
N LEU A 84 1.72 -14.89 2.72
CA LEU A 84 0.44 -14.25 2.98
C LEU A 84 0.63 -13.12 3.97
N LEU A 85 0.08 -11.95 3.65
CA LEU A 85 0.06 -10.80 4.54
C LEU A 85 -1.38 -10.42 4.88
N SER A 86 -1.68 -10.31 6.17
CA SER A 86 -2.99 -9.95 6.68
C SER A 86 -2.92 -8.69 7.54
N THR A 87 -3.83 -7.76 7.27
CA THR A 87 -4.05 -6.60 8.14
C THR A 87 -4.60 -7.05 9.50
N PRO A 88 -4.65 -6.16 10.50
CA PRO A 88 -5.45 -6.38 11.68
C PRO A 88 -6.93 -6.51 11.30
N SER A 89 -7.74 -7.06 12.20
CA SER A 89 -9.20 -7.10 12.03
C SER A 89 -9.77 -5.68 11.92
N LEU A 90 -10.37 -5.35 10.79
CA LEU A 90 -10.98 -4.04 10.54
C LEU A 90 -12.50 -4.09 10.79
N SER A 91 -13.03 -3.12 11.52
CA SER A 91 -14.47 -2.90 11.60
C SER A 91 -14.92 -2.07 10.41
N LEU A 92 -15.85 -2.62 9.61
CA LEU A 92 -16.46 -1.93 8.47
C LEU A 92 -17.85 -1.36 8.83
N VAL A 93 -18.19 -1.31 10.12
CA VAL A 93 -19.49 -0.79 10.59
C VAL A 93 -19.66 0.66 10.16
N GLY A 94 -20.77 0.96 9.48
CA GLY A 94 -21.06 2.29 8.97
C GLY A 94 -20.46 2.60 7.59
N MET A 95 -19.64 1.70 7.03
CA MET A 95 -19.17 1.79 5.64
C MET A 95 -20.19 1.14 4.71
N THR A 96 -20.71 1.90 3.74
CA THR A 96 -21.74 1.41 2.82
C THR A 96 -21.18 0.66 1.61
N SER A 97 -19.95 0.96 1.19
CA SER A 97 -19.26 0.32 0.08
C SER A 97 -17.74 0.41 0.29
N PRO A 98 -17.19 -0.31 1.29
CA PRO A 98 -15.76 -0.29 1.56
C PRO A 98 -14.99 -0.84 0.35
N TYR A 99 -13.84 -0.25 0.08
CA TYR A 99 -12.93 -0.69 -0.97
C TYR A 99 -11.49 -0.58 -0.46
N LEU A 100 -10.61 -1.38 -1.05
CA LEU A 100 -9.18 -1.35 -0.81
C LEU A 100 -8.50 -0.74 -2.03
N VAL A 101 -7.56 0.17 -1.79
CA VAL A 101 -6.64 0.69 -2.81
C VAL A 101 -5.24 0.47 -2.28
N PHE A 102 -4.37 -0.01 -3.14
CA PHE A 102 -2.95 -0.16 -2.88
C PHE A 102 -2.21 0.04 -4.19
N ASP A 103 -1.00 0.55 -4.09
CA ASP A 103 -0.04 0.53 -5.19
C ASP A 103 0.73 -0.79 -5.14
N TYR A 104 1.11 -1.31 -6.31
CA TYR A 104 1.90 -2.52 -6.42
C TYR A 104 2.97 -2.38 -7.50
N TYR A 105 4.05 -3.12 -7.33
CA TYR A 105 5.11 -3.26 -8.32
C TYR A 105 5.21 -4.73 -8.73
N PHE A 106 5.33 -4.97 -10.03
CA PHE A 106 5.50 -6.29 -10.63
C PHE A 106 6.42 -6.13 -11.84
N GLY A 107 7.49 -6.93 -11.90
CA GLY A 107 8.60 -6.71 -12.84
C GLY A 107 8.25 -7.01 -14.30
N GLU A 108 7.31 -7.93 -14.53
CA GLU A 108 6.94 -8.44 -15.86
C GLU A 108 8.17 -8.94 -16.69
N PHE A 109 9.18 -9.46 -16.02
CA PHE A 109 10.36 -10.03 -16.64
C PHE A 109 10.07 -11.43 -17.20
N THR A 110 11.05 -12.01 -17.90
CA THR A 110 10.91 -13.37 -18.46
C THR A 110 12.01 -14.27 -17.91
N TYR A 111 11.59 -15.30 -17.18
CA TYR A 111 12.48 -16.35 -16.68
C TYR A 111 11.97 -17.73 -17.12
N SER A 112 12.86 -18.54 -17.70
CA SER A 112 12.55 -19.89 -18.17
C SER A 112 11.30 -20.02 -19.08
N GLY A 113 10.94 -18.94 -19.78
CA GLY A 113 9.78 -18.90 -20.68
C GLY A 113 8.44 -18.58 -19.99
N ALA A 114 8.44 -18.26 -18.69
CA ALA A 114 7.32 -17.67 -17.97
C ALA A 114 7.53 -16.15 -17.82
N THR A 115 6.42 -15.41 -17.72
CA THR A 115 6.45 -14.00 -17.29
C THR A 115 6.33 -13.96 -15.77
N GLU A 116 7.25 -13.26 -15.14
CA GLU A 116 7.40 -13.09 -13.69
C GLU A 116 7.47 -11.62 -13.30
#